data_AF-A0A445ELD7-F1
#
_entry.id   AF-A0A445ELD7-F1
#
_cell.length_a   1.000
_cell.length_b   1.000
_cell.length_c   1.000
_cell.angle_alpha   90.00
_cell.angle_beta   90.00
_cell.angle_gamma   90.00
#
_symmetry.space_group_name_H-M   'P 1'
#
loop_
_entity.id
_entity.type
_entity.pdbx_description
1 polymer ?
#
loop_
_entity_poly.entity_id
_entity_poly.type
_entity_poly.pdbx_seq_one_letter_code
_entity_poly.pdbx_strand_id
1 'polypeptide(L)'
;MEKRKKEPRLETKTGCEARMDVKFVPETGRWHIFCFSDEHNHDLLDTQFSAMLHAHRKMSEADIMQMMNMLKFGISTSQIFGLLASQAGGYEFVGYGSRDMYNEIARQRRQIHGDAARVLKKLEDMRLKDPQLYFKACHDSRGLLRNLFWSDGISQLDYRLFRDVIAFDTMYKKNKYSCPLVIFSGVNHHNQTIVFATAFIVDETTNTYIWLLRQLMFAMKDYALGHLIRNATSNVGNPSFTSKFRKIMLEDYEIPVFKRKWVQLIEEFGLEDKPWVNNMYEEKHMYVGSQYDLTSFVEHFQRCVTHLRFKEFNADYESTREVPVMQTCIELLERFAAELYTHEIFLLFRPFLSRAGSMRVLNKIENNEDCIKYIVCKHGRPDFLWIVEFHQEEMIFMCTCLRMESFGIPCEHIVKVLVDKDICEILRSLVLDRWNKNVKSALNDPSGFTRNAVVISRQSTLMEFSKQLAAVAAKVPERYEETRDKIMGLYSYYKAADEGTNQP
;
A
#
# COMPACT_ATOMS: atom_id res chain seq x y z
N MET A 1 -33.63 13.29 -27.18
CA MET A 1 -32.73 12.27 -27.75
C MET A 1 -33.20 10.91 -27.28
N GLU A 2 -33.83 10.15 -28.16
CA GLU A 2 -34.20 8.76 -27.89
C GLU A 2 -32.96 7.95 -27.50
N LYS A 3 -33.09 7.15 -26.44
CA LYS A 3 -32.06 6.21 -26.01
C LYS A 3 -31.88 5.17 -27.11
N ARG A 4 -30.84 5.30 -27.93
CA ARG A 4 -30.40 4.28 -28.89
C ARG A 4 -30.14 2.97 -28.12
N LYS A 5 -31.11 2.05 -28.12
CA LYS A 5 -30.90 0.66 -27.70
C LYS A 5 -30.01 0.01 -28.77
N LYS A 6 -28.85 -0.50 -28.36
CA LYS A 6 -28.06 -1.39 -29.23
C LYS A 6 -28.90 -2.62 -29.52
N GLU A 7 -29.07 -2.94 -30.79
CA GLU A 7 -29.67 -4.21 -31.21
C GLU A 7 -28.89 -5.39 -30.59
N PRO A 8 -29.59 -6.45 -30.15
CA PRO A 8 -28.94 -7.66 -29.68
C PRO A 8 -28.06 -8.23 -30.81
N ARG A 9 -26.80 -8.54 -30.50
CA ARG A 9 -25.91 -9.20 -31.44
C ARG A 9 -26.48 -10.57 -31.78
N LEU A 10 -26.56 -10.87 -33.09
CA LEU A 10 -26.88 -12.22 -33.58
C LEU A 10 -25.92 -13.24 -32.95
N GLU A 11 -26.47 -14.36 -32.50
CA GLU A 11 -25.70 -15.46 -31.94
C GLU A 11 -25.01 -16.20 -33.11
N THR A 12 -23.69 -16.06 -33.22
CA THR A 12 -22.90 -16.59 -34.36
C THR A 12 -22.34 -17.99 -34.09
N LYS A 13 -22.74 -18.65 -33.00
CA LYS A 13 -22.25 -19.99 -32.65
C LYS A 13 -23.21 -21.03 -33.22
N THR A 14 -22.77 -21.78 -34.22
CA THR A 14 -23.59 -22.81 -34.90
C THR A 14 -23.33 -24.23 -34.40
N GLY A 15 -22.42 -24.41 -33.43
CA GLY A 15 -22.04 -25.74 -32.94
C GLY A 15 -21.26 -26.58 -33.95
N CYS A 16 -20.46 -25.94 -34.81
CA CYS A 16 -19.63 -26.61 -35.81
C CYS A 16 -18.67 -27.64 -35.17
N GLU A 17 -18.63 -28.86 -35.72
CA GLU A 17 -17.77 -29.96 -35.24
C GLU A 17 -16.42 -30.05 -35.97
N ALA A 18 -16.13 -29.12 -36.89
CA ALA A 18 -14.84 -29.05 -37.56
C ALA A 18 -13.70 -28.94 -36.53
N ARG A 19 -12.71 -29.83 -36.64
CA ARG A 19 -11.61 -29.94 -35.67
C ARG A 19 -10.35 -30.52 -36.29
N MET A 20 -9.21 -30.11 -35.75
CA MET A 20 -7.91 -30.67 -36.08
C MET A 20 -7.15 -30.97 -34.78
N ASP A 21 -6.96 -32.25 -34.48
CA ASP A 21 -6.19 -32.70 -33.33
C ASP A 21 -4.77 -33.03 -33.78
N VAL A 22 -3.81 -32.25 -33.30
CA VAL A 22 -2.39 -32.48 -33.57
C VAL A 22 -1.71 -32.95 -32.29
N LYS A 23 -0.98 -34.07 -32.33
CA LYS A 23 -0.18 -34.53 -31.19
C LYS A 23 1.27 -34.78 -31.61
N PHE A 24 2.18 -34.48 -30.69
CA PHE A 24 3.59 -34.76 -30.85
C PHE A 24 3.85 -36.25 -30.61
N VAL A 25 4.60 -36.90 -31.49
CA VAL A 25 4.97 -38.32 -31.37
C VAL A 25 6.46 -38.39 -31.06
N PRO A 26 6.85 -38.61 -29.79
CA PRO A 26 8.25 -38.56 -29.35
C PRO A 26 9.18 -39.51 -30.10
N GLU A 27 8.69 -40.69 -30.48
CA GLU A 27 9.47 -41.76 -31.13
C GLU A 27 9.95 -41.37 -32.53
N THR A 28 9.18 -40.52 -33.21
CA THR A 28 9.50 -40.03 -34.56
C THR A 28 10.07 -38.61 -34.54
N GLY A 29 9.99 -37.92 -33.39
CA GLY A 29 10.33 -36.51 -33.24
C GLY A 29 9.43 -35.57 -34.07
N ARG A 30 8.25 -36.01 -34.52
CA ARG A 30 7.38 -35.27 -35.44
C ARG A 30 5.96 -35.10 -34.89
N TRP A 31 5.32 -34.00 -35.30
CA TRP A 31 3.90 -33.76 -35.05
C TRP A 31 3.05 -34.55 -36.04
N HIS A 32 2.03 -35.25 -35.54
CA HIS A 32 1.08 -36.01 -36.34
C HIS A 32 -0.32 -35.45 -36.17
N ILE A 33 -1.10 -35.51 -37.24
CA ILE A 33 -2.53 -35.18 -37.24
C ILE A 33 -3.28 -36.45 -36.84
N PHE A 34 -3.92 -36.44 -35.67
CA PHE A 34 -4.65 -37.57 -35.10
C PHE A 34 -6.14 -37.57 -35.47
N CYS A 35 -6.72 -36.40 -35.64
CA CYS A 35 -8.09 -36.24 -36.13
C CYS A 35 -8.15 -34.99 -36.99
N PHE A 36 -8.83 -35.08 -38.12
CA PHE A 36 -9.12 -33.93 -38.98
C PHE A 36 -10.54 -34.10 -39.50
N SER A 37 -11.40 -33.16 -39.13
CA SER A 37 -12.74 -33.00 -39.68
C SER A 37 -12.85 -31.59 -40.23
N ASP A 38 -13.08 -31.48 -41.53
CA ASP A 38 -13.25 -30.21 -42.26
C ASP A 38 -14.71 -29.99 -42.69
N GLU A 39 -15.64 -30.70 -42.05
CA GLU A 39 -17.07 -30.52 -42.29
C GLU A 39 -17.58 -29.34 -41.47
N HIS A 40 -17.96 -28.27 -42.17
CA HIS A 40 -18.52 -27.07 -41.54
C HIS A 40 -20.03 -27.04 -41.71
N ASN A 41 -20.74 -26.61 -40.68
CA ASN A 41 -22.20 -26.43 -40.71
C ASN A 41 -22.62 -24.97 -40.97
N HIS A 42 -21.70 -24.17 -41.47
CA HIS A 42 -21.88 -22.77 -41.80
C HIS A 42 -20.99 -22.41 -43.00
N ASP A 43 -21.34 -21.33 -43.70
CA ASP A 43 -20.48 -20.82 -44.76
C ASP A 43 -19.13 -20.39 -44.20
N LEU A 44 -18.07 -20.71 -44.93
CA LEU A 44 -16.73 -20.22 -44.61
C LEU A 44 -16.63 -18.73 -44.96
N LEU A 45 -15.92 -17.99 -44.12
CA LEU A 45 -15.65 -16.58 -44.40
C LEU A 45 -14.89 -16.49 -45.74
N ASP A 46 -15.38 -15.66 -46.64
CA ASP A 46 -14.69 -15.38 -47.89
C ASP A 46 -13.24 -14.97 -47.60
N THR A 47 -12.31 -15.59 -48.34
CA THR A 47 -10.87 -15.34 -48.25
C THR A 47 -10.51 -13.86 -48.28
N GLN A 48 -11.27 -13.02 -48.98
CA GLN A 48 -11.04 -11.56 -49.02
C GLN A 48 -11.25 -10.88 -47.65
N PHE A 49 -12.03 -11.47 -46.74
CA PHE A 49 -12.25 -10.96 -45.38
C PHE A 49 -11.43 -11.70 -44.33
N SER A 50 -10.60 -12.66 -44.72
CA SER A 50 -9.76 -13.45 -43.79
C SER A 50 -8.86 -12.59 -42.92
N ALA A 51 -8.37 -11.45 -43.43
CA ALA A 51 -7.58 -10.47 -42.68
C ALA A 51 -8.37 -9.81 -41.54
N MET A 52 -9.69 -9.74 -41.64
CA MET A 52 -10.56 -9.14 -40.60
C MET A 52 -10.96 -10.12 -39.48
N LEU A 53 -10.51 -11.37 -39.53
CA LEU A 53 -10.67 -12.32 -38.42
C LEU A 53 -9.98 -11.77 -37.17
N HIS A 54 -10.59 -11.97 -36.00
CA HIS A 54 -10.03 -11.48 -34.73
C HIS A 54 -8.59 -11.96 -34.49
N ALA A 55 -8.24 -13.18 -34.91
CA ALA A 55 -6.89 -13.72 -34.77
C ALA A 55 -5.86 -13.02 -35.70
N HIS A 56 -6.32 -12.45 -36.82
CA HIS A 56 -5.47 -11.86 -37.86
C HIS A 56 -5.40 -10.33 -37.79
N ARG A 57 -6.34 -9.68 -37.09
CA ARG A 57 -6.36 -8.23 -36.86
C ARG A 57 -5.25 -7.76 -35.94
N LYS A 58 -4.07 -7.48 -36.51
CA LYS A 58 -2.91 -6.88 -35.83
C LYS A 58 -2.35 -5.76 -36.68
N MET A 59 -1.98 -4.65 -36.04
CA MET A 59 -1.25 -3.58 -36.71
C MET A 59 0.21 -3.99 -36.94
N SER A 60 0.73 -3.69 -38.12
CA SER A 60 2.16 -3.85 -38.42
C SER A 60 2.99 -2.85 -37.60
N GLU A 61 4.26 -3.16 -37.35
CA GLU A 61 5.14 -2.23 -36.62
C GLU A 61 5.31 -0.89 -37.37
N ALA A 62 5.36 -0.93 -38.70
CA ALA A 62 5.44 0.25 -39.54
C ALA A 62 4.22 1.17 -39.36
N ASP A 63 3.01 0.60 -39.39
CA ASP A 63 1.78 1.37 -39.19
C ASP A 63 1.69 1.95 -37.78
N ILE A 64 2.13 1.19 -36.77
CA ILE A 64 2.18 1.67 -35.38
C ILE A 64 3.12 2.88 -35.28
N MET A 65 4.32 2.81 -35.85
CA MET A 65 5.28 3.91 -35.83
C MET A 65 4.75 5.15 -36.53
N GLN A 66 4.16 4.98 -37.72
CA GLN A 66 3.59 6.07 -38.48
C GLN A 66 2.42 6.73 -37.73
N MET A 67 1.48 5.92 -37.20
CA MET A 67 0.37 6.39 -36.39
C MET A 67 0.87 7.21 -35.18
N MET A 68 1.87 6.71 -34.45
CA MET A 68 2.40 7.38 -33.28
C MET A 68 3.07 8.71 -33.61
N ASN A 69 3.80 8.78 -34.74
CA ASN A 69 4.41 10.02 -35.20
C ASN A 69 3.34 11.07 -35.53
N MET A 70 2.28 10.68 -36.23
CA MET A 70 1.19 11.60 -36.59
C MET A 70 0.41 12.09 -35.37
N LEU A 71 0.16 11.22 -34.39
CA LEU A 71 -0.47 11.60 -33.12
C LEU A 71 0.35 12.64 -32.36
N LYS A 72 1.70 12.55 -32.42
CA LYS A 72 2.60 13.51 -31.79
C LYS A 72 2.43 14.94 -32.33
N PHE A 73 2.03 15.07 -33.60
CA PHE A 73 1.74 16.36 -34.24
C PHE A 73 0.26 16.74 -34.20
N GLY A 74 -0.55 16.07 -33.37
CA GLY A 74 -1.94 16.46 -33.11
C GLY A 74 -2.96 16.00 -34.16
N ILE A 75 -2.57 15.09 -35.07
CA ILE A 75 -3.48 14.56 -36.09
C ILE A 75 -4.47 13.59 -35.42
N SER A 76 -5.76 13.70 -35.73
CA SER A 76 -6.79 12.84 -35.13
C SER A 76 -6.66 11.38 -35.58
N THR A 77 -6.97 10.44 -34.69
CA THR A 77 -6.92 8.99 -34.98
C THR A 77 -7.76 8.60 -36.20
N SER A 78 -8.89 9.27 -36.43
CA SER A 78 -9.73 9.04 -37.60
C SER A 78 -9.06 9.46 -38.91
N GLN A 79 -8.36 10.61 -38.92
CA GLN A 79 -7.59 11.05 -40.08
C GLN A 79 -6.42 10.12 -40.37
N ILE A 80 -5.76 9.62 -39.32
CA ILE A 80 -4.67 8.65 -39.44
C ILE A 80 -5.19 7.34 -40.05
N PHE A 81 -6.35 6.85 -39.62
CA PHE A 81 -6.94 5.63 -40.18
C PHE A 81 -7.23 5.78 -41.67
N GLY A 82 -7.80 6.93 -42.08
CA GLY A 82 -8.04 7.23 -43.49
C GLY A 82 -6.76 7.29 -44.32
N LEU A 83 -5.66 7.81 -43.76
CA LEU A 83 -4.35 7.82 -44.44
C LEU A 83 -3.82 6.39 -44.64
N LEU A 84 -3.81 5.58 -43.58
CA LEU A 84 -3.32 4.20 -43.65
C LEU A 84 -4.15 3.37 -44.64
N ALA A 85 -5.47 3.57 -44.66
CA ALA A 85 -6.35 2.97 -45.68
C ALA A 85 -6.01 3.44 -47.10
N SER A 86 -5.78 4.73 -47.29
CA SER A 86 -5.37 5.26 -48.60
C SER A 86 -4.03 4.67 -49.07
N GLN A 87 -3.08 4.44 -48.17
CA GLN A 87 -1.79 3.84 -48.48
C GLN A 87 -1.91 2.35 -48.81
N ALA A 88 -2.82 1.64 -48.13
CA ALA A 88 -3.11 0.23 -48.39
C ALA A 88 -3.99 0.02 -49.65
N GLY A 89 -4.52 1.09 -50.25
CA GLY A 89 -5.38 1.03 -51.44
C GLY A 89 -6.88 0.84 -51.13
N GLY A 90 -7.31 1.01 -49.88
CA GLY A 90 -8.67 0.79 -49.42
C GLY A 90 -8.72 0.39 -47.95
N TYR A 91 -9.89 0.50 -47.32
CA TYR A 91 -10.06 0.14 -45.90
C TYR A 91 -9.98 -1.37 -45.67
N GLU A 92 -10.41 -2.13 -46.67
CA GLU A 92 -10.40 -3.59 -46.73
C GLU A 92 -8.98 -4.19 -46.72
N PHE A 93 -7.98 -3.43 -47.18
CA PHE A 93 -6.59 -3.90 -47.31
C PHE A 93 -5.71 -3.58 -46.08
N VAL A 94 -6.23 -2.84 -45.10
CA VAL A 94 -5.49 -2.47 -43.88
C VAL A 94 -5.38 -3.64 -42.90
N GLY A 95 -6.35 -4.57 -42.91
CA GLY A 95 -6.32 -5.75 -42.04
C GLY A 95 -6.61 -5.49 -40.54
N TYR A 96 -6.96 -4.26 -40.15
CA TYR A 96 -7.39 -3.91 -38.80
C TYR A 96 -8.38 -2.73 -38.80
N GLY A 97 -9.24 -2.65 -37.77
CA GLY A 97 -10.26 -1.63 -37.67
C GLY A 97 -9.86 -0.43 -36.80
N SER A 98 -10.66 0.65 -36.87
CA SER A 98 -10.47 1.85 -36.03
C SER A 98 -10.38 1.53 -34.52
N ARG A 99 -11.17 0.56 -34.04
CA ARG A 99 -11.12 0.14 -32.62
C ARG A 99 -9.78 -0.51 -32.26
N ASP A 100 -9.17 -1.24 -33.19
CA ASP A 100 -7.86 -1.86 -33.00
C ASP A 100 -6.77 -0.78 -32.90
N MET A 101 -6.86 0.29 -33.71
CA MET A 101 -6.00 1.47 -33.55
C MET A 101 -6.16 2.14 -32.18
N TYR A 102 -7.40 2.35 -31.70
CA TYR A 102 -7.61 2.94 -30.37
C TYR A 102 -7.06 2.03 -29.25
N ASN A 103 -7.22 0.72 -29.37
CA ASN A 103 -6.65 -0.26 -28.45
C ASN A 103 -5.12 -0.20 -28.47
N GLU A 104 -4.53 -0.08 -29.66
CA GLU A 104 -3.09 0.04 -29.87
C GLU A 104 -2.55 1.35 -29.32
N ILE A 105 -3.26 2.47 -29.52
CA ILE A 105 -2.92 3.77 -28.91
C ILE A 105 -2.94 3.67 -27.40
N ALA A 106 -3.97 3.04 -26.83
CA ALA A 106 -4.04 2.80 -25.40
C ALA A 106 -2.90 1.88 -24.92
N ARG A 107 -2.53 0.85 -25.69
CA ARG A 107 -1.40 -0.04 -25.40
C ARG A 107 -0.08 0.72 -25.39
N GLN A 108 0.14 1.59 -26.36
CA GLN A 108 1.37 2.37 -26.53
C GLN A 108 1.47 3.49 -25.49
N ARG A 109 0.34 4.09 -25.07
CA ARG A 109 0.31 5.04 -23.94
C ARG A 109 0.71 4.40 -22.61
N ARG A 110 0.39 3.12 -22.40
CA ARG A 110 0.86 2.37 -21.22
C ARG A 110 2.37 2.14 -21.24
N GLN A 111 3.02 2.23 -22.41
CA GLN A 111 4.48 2.17 -22.49
C GLN A 111 5.05 3.50 -22.01
N ILE A 112 5.98 3.42 -21.06
CA ILE A 112 6.55 4.59 -20.41
C ILE A 112 7.66 5.16 -21.31
N HIS A 113 7.28 5.96 -22.30
CA HIS A 113 8.22 6.57 -23.26
C HIS A 113 8.93 7.82 -22.71
N GLY A 114 10.17 8.02 -23.19
CA GLY A 114 10.92 9.29 -23.20
C GLY A 114 11.49 9.78 -21.86
N ASP A 115 10.81 9.49 -20.76
CA ASP A 115 11.13 10.03 -19.42
C ASP A 115 11.73 9.02 -18.45
N ALA A 116 11.80 7.75 -18.88
CA ALA A 116 12.36 6.65 -18.11
C ALA A 116 13.83 6.91 -17.74
N ALA A 117 14.66 7.34 -18.70
CA ALA A 117 16.07 7.62 -18.42
C ALA A 117 16.25 8.74 -17.39
N ARG A 118 15.41 9.78 -17.44
CA ARG A 118 15.47 10.92 -16.51
C ARG A 118 15.04 10.51 -15.09
N VAL A 119 13.96 9.74 -14.96
CA VAL A 119 13.55 9.25 -13.63
C VAL A 119 14.56 8.27 -13.05
N LEU A 120 15.15 7.40 -13.87
CA LEU A 120 16.14 6.42 -13.39
C LEU A 120 17.42 7.14 -12.96
N LYS A 121 17.88 8.14 -13.72
CA LYS A 121 18.98 9.01 -13.30
C LYS A 121 18.65 9.74 -12.00
N LYS A 122 17.43 10.26 -11.85
CA LYS A 122 17.00 10.91 -10.62
C LYS A 122 17.04 9.95 -9.42
N LEU A 123 16.56 8.72 -9.59
CA LEU A 123 16.59 7.70 -8.53
C LEU A 123 18.04 7.31 -8.19
N GLU A 124 18.94 7.27 -9.17
CA GLU A 124 20.37 7.13 -8.94
C GLU A 124 20.96 8.29 -8.13
N ASP A 125 20.64 9.54 -8.52
CA ASP A 125 21.08 10.74 -7.80
C ASP A 125 20.54 10.78 -6.36
N MET A 126 19.32 10.28 -6.15
CA MET A 126 18.73 10.11 -4.82
C MET A 126 19.45 9.02 -4.03
N ARG A 127 19.83 7.91 -4.66
CA ARG A 127 20.58 6.82 -4.04
C ARG A 127 21.98 7.24 -3.59
N LEU A 128 22.61 8.20 -4.28
CA LEU A 128 23.88 8.79 -3.81
C LEU A 128 23.73 9.48 -2.45
N LYS A 129 22.56 10.06 -2.17
CA LYS A 129 22.25 10.72 -0.89
C LYS A 129 21.74 9.72 0.15
N ASP A 130 20.88 8.80 -0.27
CA ASP A 130 20.32 7.71 0.52
C ASP A 130 20.79 6.36 -0.04
N PRO A 131 21.93 5.81 0.43
CA PRO A 131 22.45 4.53 -0.05
C PRO A 131 21.51 3.34 0.18
N GLN A 132 20.50 3.47 1.05
CA GLN A 132 19.48 2.43 1.25
C GLN A 132 18.36 2.49 0.22
N LEU A 133 18.23 3.58 -0.54
CA LEU A 133 17.20 3.69 -1.56
C LEU A 133 17.31 2.52 -2.53
N TYR A 134 16.28 1.69 -2.52
CA TYR A 134 16.15 0.55 -3.41
C TYR A 134 15.20 0.95 -4.54
N PHE A 135 15.60 0.70 -5.78
CA PHE A 135 14.71 0.79 -6.91
C PHE A 135 15.02 -0.29 -7.94
N LYS A 136 13.99 -0.72 -8.68
CA LYS A 136 14.14 -1.68 -9.77
C LYS A 136 13.26 -1.30 -10.94
N ALA A 137 13.85 -1.35 -12.13
CA ALA A 137 13.17 -1.15 -13.41
C ALA A 137 13.08 -2.48 -14.18
N CYS A 138 11.92 -2.71 -14.80
CA CYS A 138 11.68 -3.79 -15.75
C CYS A 138 11.45 -3.18 -17.13
N HIS A 139 12.17 -3.67 -18.14
CA HIS A 139 12.07 -3.19 -19.52
C HIS A 139 11.47 -4.27 -20.43
N ASP A 140 10.84 -3.85 -21.53
CA ASP A 140 10.43 -4.76 -22.60
C ASP A 140 11.61 -5.15 -23.50
N SER A 141 11.35 -6.04 -24.47
CA SER A 141 12.35 -6.49 -25.46
C SER A 141 12.92 -5.37 -26.33
N ARG A 142 12.28 -4.20 -26.35
CA ARG A 142 12.69 -3.01 -27.12
C ARG A 142 13.37 -1.96 -26.24
N GLY A 143 13.62 -2.29 -24.96
CA GLY A 143 14.28 -1.40 -24.00
C GLY A 143 13.36 -0.34 -23.39
N LEU A 144 12.04 -0.43 -23.58
CA LEU A 144 11.08 0.52 -23.00
C LEU A 144 10.73 0.13 -21.57
N LEU A 145 10.65 1.11 -20.68
CA LEU A 145 10.30 0.89 -19.28
C LEU A 145 8.85 0.38 -19.18
N ARG A 146 8.67 -0.78 -18.56
CA ARG A 146 7.36 -1.38 -18.25
C ARG A 146 6.95 -1.12 -16.81
N ASN A 147 7.80 -1.53 -15.87
CA ASN A 147 7.50 -1.41 -14.44
C ASN A 147 8.66 -0.72 -13.73
N LEU A 148 8.35 0.08 -12.72
CA LEU A 148 9.32 0.78 -11.88
C LEU A 148 8.88 0.64 -10.43
N PHE A 149 9.74 0.11 -9.57
CA PHE A 149 9.54 0.02 -8.13
C PHE A 149 10.60 0.87 -7.42
N TRP A 150 10.23 1.56 -6.34
CA TRP A 150 11.20 2.21 -5.45
C TRP A 150 10.72 2.25 -4.00
N SER A 151 11.69 2.30 -3.08
CA SER A 151 11.52 2.42 -1.64
C SER A 151 12.73 3.12 -1.07
N ASP A 152 12.54 4.27 -0.43
CA ASP A 152 13.64 4.96 0.25
C ASP A 152 14.00 4.26 1.59
N GLY A 153 15.14 4.63 2.16
CA GLY A 153 15.67 4.01 3.36
C GLY A 153 14.79 4.21 4.59
N ILE A 154 14.12 5.37 4.73
CA ILE A 154 13.21 5.62 5.86
C ILE A 154 11.98 4.73 5.76
N SER A 155 11.38 4.63 4.57
CA SER A 155 10.24 3.75 4.33
C SER A 155 10.57 2.29 4.60
N GLN A 156 11.80 1.84 4.32
CA GLN A 156 12.26 0.49 4.68
C GLN A 156 12.45 0.33 6.20
N LEU A 157 12.85 1.37 6.93
CA LEU A 157 12.95 1.34 8.39
C LEU A 157 11.57 1.35 9.06
N ASP A 158 10.67 2.20 8.56
CA ASP A 158 9.28 2.24 9.00
C ASP A 158 8.62 0.87 8.78
N TYR A 159 8.91 0.19 7.68
CA TYR A 159 8.46 -1.18 7.47
C TYR A 159 8.92 -2.13 8.57
N ARG A 160 10.17 -2.03 9.03
CA ARG A 160 10.66 -2.91 10.12
C ARG A 160 9.88 -2.71 11.42
N LEU A 161 9.39 -1.51 11.69
CA LEU A 161 8.64 -1.20 12.92
C LEU A 161 7.14 -1.45 12.78
N PHE A 162 6.56 -1.18 11.61
CA PHE A 162 5.10 -1.09 11.42
C PHE A 162 4.55 -2.01 10.32
N ARG A 163 5.31 -3.03 9.88
CA ARG A 163 4.85 -4.06 8.91
C ARG A 163 3.63 -4.87 9.35
N ASP A 164 3.15 -4.68 10.57
CA ASP A 164 2.04 -5.44 11.11
C ASP A 164 0.70 -5.06 10.45
N VAL A 165 0.62 -3.85 9.87
CA VAL A 165 -0.49 -3.39 9.04
C VAL A 165 0.04 -2.97 7.67
N ILE A 166 -0.35 -3.71 6.61
CA ILE A 166 0.00 -3.37 5.23
C ILE A 166 -1.29 -3.27 4.42
N ALA A 167 -1.53 -2.11 3.85
CA ALA A 167 -2.48 -1.92 2.79
C ALA A 167 -1.78 -1.90 1.43
N PHE A 168 -2.46 -2.50 0.46
CA PHE A 168 -2.05 -2.59 -0.92
C PHE A 168 -3.14 -1.98 -1.79
N ASP A 169 -2.88 -0.81 -2.36
CA ASP A 169 -3.86 -0.11 -3.19
C ASP A 169 -3.31 0.17 -4.59
N THR A 170 -4.15 -0.07 -5.59
CA THR A 170 -3.88 0.24 -7.00
C THR A 170 -4.74 1.44 -7.40
N MET A 171 -4.11 2.59 -7.60
CA MET A 171 -4.81 3.78 -8.01
C MET A 171 -5.06 3.77 -9.53
N TYR A 172 -6.31 3.58 -9.93
CA TYR A 172 -6.71 3.63 -11.34
C TYR A 172 -6.77 5.07 -11.86
N LYS A 173 -5.89 5.37 -12.83
CA LYS A 173 -5.95 6.49 -13.79
C LYS A 173 -6.06 7.91 -13.22
N LYS A 174 -4.89 8.53 -13.01
CA LYS A 174 -4.67 10.00 -13.10
C LYS A 174 -3.27 10.40 -13.62
N ASN A 175 -2.49 9.54 -14.28
CA ASN A 175 -1.19 9.93 -14.87
C ASN A 175 -1.23 9.97 -16.41
N LYS A 176 -0.27 10.67 -17.02
CA LYS A 176 -0.13 10.84 -18.48
C LYS A 176 -0.09 9.51 -19.26
N TYR A 177 0.37 8.44 -18.63
CA TYR A 177 0.57 7.12 -19.24
C TYR A 177 -0.62 6.16 -19.04
N SER A 178 -1.63 6.56 -18.24
CA SER A 178 -2.73 5.68 -17.81
C SER A 178 -2.27 4.36 -17.17
N CYS A 179 -1.08 4.37 -16.56
CA CYS A 179 -0.49 3.23 -15.86
C CYS A 179 -0.97 3.19 -14.39
N PRO A 180 -1.33 2.03 -13.83
CA PRO A 180 -1.61 1.92 -12.41
C PRO A 180 -0.40 2.35 -11.56
N LEU A 181 -0.67 3.15 -10.53
CA LEU A 181 0.26 3.45 -9.44
C LEU A 181 -0.11 2.54 -8.27
N VAL A 182 0.87 1.82 -7.75
CA VAL A 182 0.72 0.93 -6.62
C VAL A 182 1.47 1.52 -5.43
N ILE A 183 0.79 1.66 -4.30
CA ILE A 183 1.37 2.14 -3.04
C ILE A 183 1.22 1.03 -2.00
N PHE A 184 2.34 0.68 -1.38
CA PHE A 184 2.36 -0.13 -0.17
C PHE A 184 2.41 0.83 1.02
N SER A 185 1.36 0.84 1.83
CA SER A 185 1.23 1.72 2.98
C SER A 185 0.88 0.95 4.25
N GLY A 186 1.05 1.59 5.40
CA GLY A 186 0.65 1.07 6.70
C GLY A 186 0.26 2.21 7.63
N VAL A 187 0.25 1.94 8.93
CA VAL A 187 0.02 2.96 9.96
C VAL A 187 1.10 2.94 11.02
N ASN A 188 1.60 4.11 11.39
CA ASN A 188 2.61 4.27 12.46
C ASN A 188 1.99 4.21 13.86
N HIS A 189 2.80 4.47 14.89
CA HIS A 189 2.44 4.55 16.30
C HIS A 189 1.49 5.71 16.66
N HIS A 190 1.15 6.59 15.72
CA HIS A 190 0.12 7.63 15.85
C HIS A 190 -1.16 7.31 15.06
N ASN A 191 -1.27 6.09 14.51
CA ASN A 191 -2.36 5.70 13.62
C ASN A 191 -2.47 6.58 12.35
N GLN A 192 -1.35 7.14 11.90
CA GLN A 192 -1.24 7.94 10.68
C GLN A 192 -0.68 7.11 9.53
N THR A 193 -1.06 7.43 8.29
CA THR A 193 -0.59 6.74 7.09
C THR A 193 0.91 6.89 6.91
N ILE A 194 1.59 5.78 6.66
CA ILE A 194 2.99 5.73 6.25
C ILE A 194 3.12 4.98 4.93
N VAL A 195 4.08 5.38 4.10
CA VAL A 195 4.35 4.74 2.80
C VAL A 195 5.61 3.89 2.93
N PHE A 196 5.49 2.60 2.65
CA PHE A 196 6.59 1.65 2.67
C PHE A 196 7.27 1.52 1.30
N ALA A 197 6.51 1.48 0.22
CA ALA A 197 7.07 1.36 -1.12
C ALA A 197 6.06 1.84 -2.17
N THR A 198 6.56 2.10 -3.37
CA THR A 198 5.73 2.57 -4.48
C THR A 198 6.18 1.96 -5.78
N ALA A 199 5.23 1.71 -6.68
CA ALA A 199 5.52 1.23 -8.01
C ALA A 199 4.60 1.77 -9.09
N PHE A 200 5.18 1.97 -10.26
CA PHE A 200 4.46 2.05 -11.53
C PHE A 200 4.44 0.69 -12.20
N ILE A 201 3.26 0.27 -12.61
CA ILE A 201 3.07 -0.95 -13.39
C ILE A 201 2.35 -0.63 -14.69
N VAL A 202 2.70 -1.33 -15.76
CA VAL A 202 2.10 -1.15 -17.10
C VAL A 202 0.72 -1.80 -17.24
N ASP A 203 0.47 -2.87 -16.47
CA ASP A 203 -0.74 -3.66 -16.50
C ASP A 203 -0.96 -4.41 -15.17
N GLU A 204 -2.18 -4.87 -14.95
CA GLU A 204 -2.60 -5.59 -13.74
C GLU A 204 -2.61 -7.11 -13.97
N THR A 205 -1.58 -7.62 -14.66
CA THR A 205 -1.45 -9.06 -14.87
C THR A 205 -0.81 -9.75 -13.68
N THR A 206 -1.09 -11.05 -13.50
CA THR A 206 -0.49 -11.87 -12.44
C THR A 206 1.03 -11.79 -12.46
N ASN A 207 1.66 -11.85 -13.64
CA ASN A 207 3.11 -11.76 -13.79
C ASN A 207 3.67 -10.40 -13.31
N THR A 208 2.95 -9.31 -13.57
CA THR A 208 3.35 -7.97 -13.10
C THR A 208 3.25 -7.87 -11.57
N TYR A 209 2.21 -8.44 -10.96
CA TYR A 209 2.09 -8.49 -9.49
C TYR A 209 3.10 -9.43 -8.84
N ILE A 210 3.42 -10.58 -9.43
CA ILE A 210 4.49 -11.47 -8.95
C ILE A 210 5.83 -10.71 -8.96
N TRP A 211 6.14 -10.01 -10.05
CA TRP A 211 7.34 -9.18 -10.12
C TRP A 211 7.35 -8.12 -9.02
N LEU A 212 6.22 -7.44 -8.81
CA LEU A 212 6.06 -6.39 -7.82
C LEU A 212 6.28 -6.88 -6.38
N LEU A 213 5.61 -7.96 -6.01
CA LEU A 213 5.72 -8.56 -4.67
C LEU A 213 7.14 -9.07 -4.40
N ARG A 214 7.83 -9.60 -5.42
CA ARG A 214 9.26 -9.94 -5.30
C ARG A 214 10.12 -8.70 -5.03
N GLN A 215 9.85 -7.58 -5.70
CA GLN A 215 10.60 -6.34 -5.44
C GLN A 215 10.38 -5.84 -4.02
N LEU A 216 9.15 -5.93 -3.51
CA LEU A 216 8.87 -5.63 -2.11
C LEU A 216 9.68 -6.53 -1.18
N MET A 217 9.70 -7.85 -1.41
CA MET A 217 10.50 -8.78 -0.59
C MET A 217 11.99 -8.43 -0.60
N PHE A 218 12.56 -8.11 -1.77
CA PHE A 218 13.96 -7.71 -1.87
C PHE A 218 14.25 -6.39 -1.14
N ALA A 219 13.41 -5.37 -1.34
CA ALA A 219 13.56 -4.08 -0.67
C ALA A 219 13.43 -4.22 0.85
N MET A 220 12.54 -5.10 1.31
CA MET A 220 12.26 -5.34 2.71
C MET A 220 13.09 -6.49 3.31
N LYS A 221 14.12 -7.00 2.61
CA LYS A 221 15.02 -8.07 3.09
C LYS A 221 14.28 -9.29 3.68
N ASP A 222 13.28 -9.80 2.95
CA ASP A 222 12.49 -11.00 3.25
C ASP A 222 11.56 -10.96 4.49
N TYR A 223 11.41 -9.83 5.17
CA TYR A 223 10.47 -9.70 6.30
C TYR A 223 8.97 -9.70 5.89
N ALA A 224 8.65 -9.79 4.59
CA ALA A 224 7.36 -9.35 4.05
C ALA A 224 6.21 -10.38 4.02
N LEU A 225 6.48 -11.65 3.72
CA LEU A 225 5.39 -12.62 3.47
C LEU A 225 4.95 -13.40 4.72
N GLY A 226 5.88 -13.70 5.63
CA GLY A 226 5.59 -14.43 6.87
C GLY A 226 4.72 -13.64 7.86
N HIS A 227 4.73 -12.31 7.78
CA HIS A 227 3.99 -11.45 8.69
C HIS A 227 2.55 -11.18 8.26
N LEU A 228 2.22 -11.05 6.97
CA LEU A 228 0.83 -10.81 6.51
C LEU A 228 -0.15 -11.92 6.94
N ILE A 229 0.26 -13.19 6.83
CA ILE A 229 -0.53 -14.34 7.29
C ILE A 229 -0.56 -14.39 8.82
N ARG A 230 0.57 -14.11 9.49
CA ARG A 230 0.65 -14.05 10.96
C ARG A 230 -0.20 -12.93 11.53
N ASN A 231 -0.27 -11.77 10.88
CA ASN A 231 -1.05 -10.61 11.27
C ASN A 231 -2.53 -10.82 10.99
N ALA A 232 -2.95 -11.44 9.89
CA ALA A 232 -4.37 -11.82 9.75
C ALA A 232 -4.79 -12.82 10.84
N THR A 233 -3.88 -13.74 11.21
CA THR A 233 -4.08 -14.73 12.26
C THR A 233 -4.15 -14.09 13.65
N SER A 234 -3.23 -13.17 13.97
CA SER A 234 -3.13 -12.46 15.25
C SER A 234 -4.18 -11.35 15.35
N ASN A 235 -4.32 -10.51 14.32
CA ASN A 235 -5.14 -9.30 14.33
C ASN A 235 -6.65 -9.52 14.17
N VAL A 236 -7.08 -10.66 13.61
CA VAL A 236 -8.52 -10.99 13.51
C VAL A 236 -8.90 -12.07 14.51
N GLY A 237 -7.94 -12.88 14.97
CA GLY A 237 -8.09 -13.82 16.09
C GLY A 237 -9.16 -14.90 15.89
N ASN A 238 -9.87 -14.89 14.76
CA ASN A 238 -10.95 -15.81 14.45
C ASN A 238 -10.38 -16.90 13.52
N PRO A 239 -10.25 -18.16 13.99
CA PRO A 239 -9.72 -19.25 13.16
C PRO A 239 -10.51 -19.45 11.86
N SER A 240 -11.82 -19.15 11.85
CA SER A 240 -12.67 -19.18 10.66
C SER A 240 -12.33 -18.05 9.69
N PHE A 241 -12.17 -16.81 10.18
CA PHE A 241 -11.68 -15.70 9.35
C PHE A 241 -10.32 -16.04 8.77
N THR A 242 -9.37 -16.42 9.62
CA THR A 242 -7.98 -16.66 9.22
C THR A 242 -7.89 -17.81 8.23
N SER A 243 -8.68 -18.87 8.43
CA SER A 243 -8.78 -19.99 7.48
C SER A 243 -9.37 -19.52 6.15
N LYS A 244 -10.48 -18.77 6.17
CA LYS A 244 -11.11 -18.23 4.94
C LYS A 244 -10.23 -17.20 4.24
N PHE A 245 -9.58 -16.30 4.97
CA PHE A 245 -8.64 -15.30 4.49
C PHE A 245 -7.41 -15.96 3.90
N ARG A 246 -6.80 -16.92 4.62
CA ARG A 246 -5.68 -17.72 4.11
C ARG A 246 -6.07 -18.46 2.84
N LYS A 247 -7.25 -19.06 2.81
CA LYS A 247 -7.81 -19.75 1.63
C LYS A 247 -8.01 -18.78 0.47
N ILE A 248 -8.61 -17.61 0.72
CA ILE A 248 -8.82 -16.54 -0.27
C ILE A 248 -7.49 -16.01 -0.83
N MET A 249 -6.48 -15.88 0.03
CA MET A 249 -5.18 -15.30 -0.32
C MET A 249 -4.21 -16.31 -0.95
N LEU A 250 -4.34 -17.61 -0.68
CA LEU A 250 -3.40 -18.66 -1.12
C LEU A 250 -3.97 -19.60 -2.19
N GLU A 251 -5.28 -19.65 -2.40
CA GLU A 251 -5.87 -20.43 -3.49
C GLU A 251 -5.91 -19.63 -4.79
N ASP A 252 -5.74 -20.34 -5.90
CA ASP A 252 -5.76 -19.76 -7.25
C ASP A 252 -7.23 -19.49 -7.66
N TYR A 253 -7.60 -18.21 -7.72
CA TYR A 253 -8.93 -17.78 -8.13
C TYR A 253 -8.88 -16.92 -9.39
N GLU A 254 -9.87 -17.10 -10.26
CA GLU A 254 -10.19 -16.07 -11.24
C GLU A 254 -10.65 -14.77 -10.53
N ILE A 255 -10.20 -13.61 -11.03
CA ILE A 255 -10.44 -12.29 -10.41
C ILE A 255 -11.91 -12.03 -10.02
N PRO A 256 -12.94 -12.37 -10.83
CA PRO A 256 -14.34 -12.17 -10.45
C PRO A 256 -14.79 -13.05 -9.27
N VAL A 257 -14.17 -14.22 -9.11
CA VAL A 257 -14.41 -15.15 -8.00
C VAL A 257 -13.72 -14.64 -6.74
N PHE A 258 -12.46 -14.21 -6.86
CA PHE A 258 -11.73 -13.57 -5.76
C PHE A 258 -12.49 -12.36 -5.21
N LYS A 259 -12.92 -11.42 -6.08
CA LYS A 259 -13.62 -10.20 -5.64
C LYS A 259 -14.92 -10.50 -4.90
N ARG A 260 -15.71 -11.46 -5.36
CA ARG A 260 -16.94 -11.87 -4.65
C ARG A 260 -16.62 -12.47 -3.28
N LYS A 261 -15.66 -13.39 -3.21
CA LYS A 261 -15.22 -14.00 -1.94
C LYS A 261 -14.63 -12.98 -0.97
N TRP A 262 -13.90 -12.00 -1.49
CA TRP A 262 -13.35 -10.89 -0.71
C TRP A 262 -14.44 -10.00 -0.13
N VAL A 263 -15.39 -9.52 -0.94
CA VAL A 263 -16.52 -8.71 -0.46
C VAL A 263 -17.33 -9.47 0.59
N GLN A 264 -17.62 -10.74 0.33
CA GLN A 264 -18.35 -11.59 1.27
C GLN A 264 -17.59 -11.77 2.60
N LEU A 265 -16.25 -11.84 2.57
CA LEU A 265 -15.40 -11.86 3.77
C LEU A 265 -15.41 -10.51 4.51
N ILE A 266 -15.43 -9.39 3.80
CA ILE A 266 -15.48 -8.06 4.42
C ILE A 266 -16.84 -7.81 5.09
N GLU A 267 -17.93 -8.18 4.41
CA GLU A 267 -19.32 -8.11 4.91
C GLU A 267 -19.52 -9.04 6.12
N GLU A 268 -19.07 -10.30 6.03
CA GLU A 268 -19.23 -11.30 7.09
C GLU A 268 -18.56 -10.87 8.41
N PHE A 269 -17.51 -10.04 8.34
CA PHE A 269 -16.74 -9.60 9.51
C PHE A 269 -16.87 -8.10 9.82
N GLY A 270 -17.78 -7.38 9.15
CA GLY A 270 -18.13 -5.98 9.47
C GLY A 270 -16.96 -4.99 9.37
N LEU A 271 -16.13 -5.14 8.33
CA LEU A 271 -14.89 -4.35 8.17
C LEU A 271 -15.07 -3.06 7.34
N GLU A 272 -16.30 -2.75 6.92
CA GLU A 272 -16.62 -1.71 5.93
C GLU A 272 -16.44 -0.26 6.43
N ASP A 273 -16.67 0.00 7.73
CA ASP A 273 -16.76 1.37 8.29
C ASP A 273 -15.60 1.75 9.23
N LYS A 274 -14.41 1.16 9.07
CA LYS A 274 -13.29 1.48 9.96
C LYS A 274 -12.62 2.81 9.57
N PRO A 275 -12.39 3.76 10.51
CA PRO A 275 -11.80 5.07 10.20
C PRO A 275 -10.43 5.02 9.50
N TRP A 276 -9.59 4.02 9.79
CA TRP A 276 -8.30 3.84 9.12
C TRP A 276 -8.45 3.43 7.64
N VAL A 277 -9.55 2.73 7.29
CA VAL A 277 -9.89 2.39 5.90
C VAL A 277 -10.26 3.68 5.17
N ASN A 278 -11.13 4.50 5.76
CA ASN A 278 -11.60 5.76 5.16
C ASN A 278 -10.51 6.83 5.03
N ASN A 279 -9.67 7.02 6.05
CA ASN A 279 -8.52 7.95 5.99
C ASN A 279 -7.54 7.57 4.87
N MET A 280 -7.33 6.27 4.64
CA MET A 280 -6.51 5.78 3.54
C MET A 280 -7.09 6.14 2.16
N TYR A 281 -8.42 6.32 2.03
CA TYR A 281 -9.08 6.74 0.77
C TYR A 281 -9.06 8.26 0.57
N GLU A 282 -9.16 9.06 1.63
CA GLU A 282 -9.19 10.52 1.53
C GLU A 282 -7.83 11.12 1.13
N GLU A 283 -6.71 10.55 1.57
CA GLU A 283 -5.36 11.00 1.21
C GLU A 283 -4.99 10.72 -0.26
N LYS A 284 -5.74 9.84 -0.96
CA LYS A 284 -5.47 9.42 -2.35
C LYS A 284 -5.51 10.55 -3.38
N HIS A 285 -6.24 11.63 -3.09
CA HIS A 285 -6.35 12.77 -3.99
C HIS A 285 -5.10 13.65 -4.02
N MET A 286 -4.21 13.55 -3.02
CA MET A 286 -2.99 14.36 -2.95
C MET A 286 -1.86 13.87 -3.87
N TYR A 287 -1.80 12.57 -4.17
CA TYR A 287 -0.60 11.98 -4.80
C TYR A 287 -0.51 12.15 -6.32
N VAL A 288 -1.61 12.42 -7.04
CA VAL A 288 -1.60 12.36 -8.52
C VAL A 288 -2.38 13.50 -9.18
N GLY A 289 -1.68 14.33 -9.96
CA GLY A 289 -2.25 15.28 -10.92
C GLY A 289 -2.27 14.70 -12.35
N SER A 290 -3.34 15.02 -13.11
CA SER A 290 -3.67 14.43 -14.42
C SER A 290 -2.64 14.63 -15.54
N GLN A 291 -1.62 15.48 -15.36
CA GLN A 291 -0.69 15.90 -16.41
C GLN A 291 0.80 15.64 -16.11
N TYR A 292 1.15 15.05 -14.97
CA TYR A 292 2.57 14.84 -14.65
C TYR A 292 3.22 13.82 -15.61
N ASP A 293 4.42 14.17 -16.10
CA ASP A 293 5.37 13.19 -16.59
C ASP A 293 5.99 12.41 -15.40
N LEU A 294 6.73 11.35 -15.70
CA LEU A 294 7.19 10.41 -14.68
C LEU A 294 8.14 11.07 -13.67
N THR A 295 8.99 11.98 -14.16
CA THR A 295 9.96 12.69 -13.33
C THR A 295 9.26 13.66 -12.37
N SER A 296 8.35 14.48 -12.91
CA SER A 296 7.56 15.43 -12.13
C SER A 296 6.66 14.72 -11.12
N PHE A 297 6.15 13.54 -11.48
CA PHE A 297 5.41 12.70 -10.56
C PHE A 297 6.29 12.25 -9.39
N VAL A 298 7.48 11.68 -9.64
CA VAL A 298 8.35 11.21 -8.55
C VAL A 298 8.71 12.37 -7.61
N GLU A 299 8.95 13.56 -8.15
CA GLU A 299 9.17 14.76 -7.33
C GLU A 299 7.99 15.13 -6.44
N HIS A 300 6.80 15.17 -7.03
CA HIS A 300 5.57 15.46 -6.30
C HIS A 300 5.28 14.40 -5.24
N PHE A 301 5.46 13.13 -5.59
CA PHE A 301 5.27 12.01 -4.67
C PHE A 301 6.23 12.08 -3.49
N GLN A 302 7.51 12.37 -3.73
CA GLN A 302 8.50 12.55 -2.67
C GLN A 302 8.11 13.70 -1.73
N ARG A 303 7.59 14.82 -2.25
CA ARG A 303 7.04 15.90 -1.42
C ARG A 303 5.88 15.45 -0.54
N CYS A 304 4.99 14.60 -1.07
CA CYS A 304 3.88 14.05 -0.29
C CYS A 304 4.40 13.14 0.84
N VAL A 305 5.37 12.27 0.56
CA VAL A 305 6.00 11.41 1.58
C VAL A 305 6.70 12.24 2.65
N THR A 306 7.44 13.30 2.26
CA THR A 306 8.04 14.25 3.20
C THR A 306 6.99 14.91 4.09
N HIS A 307 5.83 15.28 3.54
CA HIS A 307 4.75 15.88 4.31
C HIS A 307 4.14 14.91 5.34
N LEU A 308 3.95 13.64 4.98
CA LEU A 308 3.50 12.61 5.93
C LEU A 308 4.47 12.43 7.10
N ARG A 309 5.78 12.39 6.80
CA ARG A 309 6.84 12.32 7.82
C ARG A 309 6.86 13.54 8.72
N PHE A 310 6.62 14.72 8.16
CA PHE A 310 6.53 15.95 8.95
C PHE A 310 5.31 15.95 9.89
N LYS A 311 4.16 15.43 9.45
CA LYS A 311 2.98 15.24 10.31
C LYS A 311 3.27 14.29 11.47
N GLU A 312 3.92 13.16 11.19
CA GLU A 312 4.34 12.21 12.23
C GLU A 312 5.28 12.87 13.25
N PHE A 313 6.28 13.63 12.77
CA PHE A 313 7.20 14.33 13.66
C PHE A 313 6.48 15.31 14.59
N ASN A 314 5.50 16.06 14.09
CA ASN A 314 4.70 16.96 14.94
C ASN A 314 3.93 16.18 16.00
N ALA A 315 3.33 15.04 15.61
CA ALA A 315 2.62 14.19 16.56
C ALA A 315 3.55 13.58 17.62
N ASP A 316 4.79 13.21 17.27
CA ASP A 316 5.84 12.79 18.21
C ASP A 316 6.17 13.93 19.20
N TYR A 317 6.35 15.14 18.66
CA TYR A 317 6.66 16.32 19.47
C TYR A 317 5.53 16.68 20.45
N GLU A 318 4.27 16.65 19.99
CA GLU A 318 3.11 16.89 20.84
C GLU A 318 2.99 15.79 21.92
N SER A 319 3.13 14.52 21.53
CA SER A 319 3.05 13.37 22.46
C SER A 319 4.13 13.34 23.54
N THR A 320 5.24 14.06 23.36
CA THR A 320 6.32 14.14 24.37
C THR A 320 6.19 15.34 25.31
N ARG A 321 5.43 16.37 24.92
CA ARG A 321 5.30 17.61 25.69
C ARG A 321 3.95 17.78 26.36
N GLU A 322 2.89 17.26 25.75
CA GLU A 322 1.55 17.34 26.32
C GLU A 322 1.37 16.24 27.36
N VAL A 323 0.98 16.65 28.58
CA VAL A 323 0.61 15.71 29.64
C VAL A 323 -0.91 15.63 29.65
N PRO A 324 -1.52 14.48 29.27
CA PRO A 324 -2.96 14.36 29.28
C PRO A 324 -3.52 14.50 30.70
N VAL A 325 -4.64 15.20 30.83
CA VAL A 325 -5.39 15.26 32.10
C VAL A 325 -6.06 13.91 32.33
N MET A 326 -5.86 13.30 33.49
CA MET A 326 -6.51 12.04 33.85
C MET A 326 -8.01 12.25 34.06
N GLN A 327 -8.83 11.39 33.46
CA GLN A 327 -10.30 11.55 33.43
C GLN A 327 -11.05 10.34 33.97
N THR A 328 -10.37 9.23 34.22
CA THR A 328 -10.98 7.98 34.64
C THR A 328 -10.82 7.74 36.14
N CYS A 329 -11.63 6.84 36.69
CA CYS A 329 -11.55 6.43 38.10
C CYS A 329 -10.39 5.46 38.40
N ILE A 330 -9.54 5.15 37.41
CA ILE A 330 -8.38 4.27 37.52
C ILE A 330 -7.10 5.01 37.10
N GLU A 331 -6.84 6.10 37.82
CA GLU A 331 -5.84 7.12 37.49
C GLU A 331 -4.42 6.56 37.31
N LEU A 332 -4.01 5.58 38.12
CA LEU A 332 -2.67 4.99 38.01
C LEU A 332 -2.46 4.30 36.66
N LEU A 333 -3.39 3.44 36.25
CA LEU A 333 -3.34 2.77 34.93
C LEU A 333 -3.45 3.77 33.79
N GLU A 334 -4.29 4.81 33.94
CA GLU A 334 -4.41 5.88 32.93
C GLU A 334 -3.10 6.66 32.76
N ARG A 335 -2.43 7.00 33.86
CA ARG A 335 -1.15 7.72 33.83
C ARG A 335 -0.06 6.87 33.18
N PHE A 336 0.04 5.59 33.55
CA PHE A 336 0.97 4.67 32.91
C PHE A 336 0.67 4.50 31.41
N ALA A 337 -0.60 4.48 31.00
CA ALA A 337 -0.95 4.44 29.58
C ALA A 337 -0.45 5.68 28.83
N ALA A 338 -0.63 6.88 29.39
CA ALA A 338 -0.14 8.13 28.80
C ALA A 338 1.40 8.19 28.76
N GLU A 339 2.07 7.53 29.71
CA GLU A 339 3.52 7.39 29.72
C GLU A 339 4.05 6.40 28.67
N LEU A 340 3.25 5.44 28.21
CA LEU A 340 3.71 4.42 27.27
C LEU A 340 3.27 4.71 25.83
N TYR A 341 2.01 5.07 25.64
CA TYR A 341 1.43 5.30 24.33
C TYR A 341 1.69 6.71 23.81
N THR A 342 1.63 6.86 22.49
CA THR A 342 1.46 8.19 21.87
C THR A 342 0.13 8.80 22.28
N HIS A 343 -0.01 10.12 22.13
CA HIS A 343 -1.23 10.82 22.51
C HIS A 343 -2.48 10.23 21.81
N GLU A 344 -2.40 9.97 20.51
CA GLU A 344 -3.49 9.38 19.72
C GLU A 344 -3.89 7.98 20.23
N ILE A 345 -2.91 7.12 20.51
CA ILE A 345 -3.19 5.75 20.96
C ILE A 345 -3.69 5.74 22.40
N PHE A 346 -3.19 6.64 23.25
CA PHE A 346 -3.71 6.85 24.58
C PHE A 346 -5.19 7.30 24.54
N LEU A 347 -5.55 8.24 23.67
CA LEU A 347 -6.94 8.66 23.47
C LEU A 347 -7.81 7.52 22.94
N LEU A 348 -7.26 6.64 22.09
CA LEU A 348 -7.93 5.42 21.64
C LEU A 348 -8.18 4.44 22.79
N PHE A 349 -7.26 4.35 23.76
CA PHE A 349 -7.33 3.42 24.88
C PHE A 349 -8.18 3.93 26.06
N ARG A 350 -8.19 5.23 26.34
CA ARG A 350 -8.92 5.84 27.48
C ARG A 350 -10.40 5.41 27.59
N PRO A 351 -11.19 5.29 26.52
CA PRO A 351 -12.57 4.79 26.62
C PRO A 351 -12.67 3.38 27.23
N PHE A 352 -11.67 2.52 27.05
CA PHE A 352 -11.61 1.17 27.63
C PHE A 352 -11.34 1.22 29.12
N LEU A 353 -10.47 2.14 29.56
CA LEU A 353 -10.25 2.41 30.98
C LEU A 353 -11.54 2.88 31.65
N SER A 354 -12.26 3.83 31.04
CA SER A 354 -13.55 4.30 31.55
C SER A 354 -14.60 3.18 31.63
N ARG A 355 -14.74 2.36 30.58
CA ARG A 355 -15.72 1.26 30.56
C ARG A 355 -15.40 0.13 31.53
N ALA A 356 -14.12 -0.07 31.90
CA ALA A 356 -13.73 -1.08 32.87
C ALA A 356 -14.41 -0.88 34.23
N GLY A 357 -14.74 0.37 34.60
CA GLY A 357 -15.50 0.68 35.83
C GLY A 357 -16.93 0.10 35.83
N SER A 358 -17.48 -0.24 34.66
CA SER A 358 -18.79 -0.90 34.53
C SER A 358 -18.69 -2.44 34.47
N MET A 359 -17.50 -3.01 34.59
CA MET A 359 -17.28 -4.46 34.53
C MET A 359 -17.19 -5.05 35.93
N ARG A 360 -17.59 -6.32 36.07
CA ARG A 360 -17.49 -7.08 37.31
C ARG A 360 -16.86 -8.45 37.07
N VAL A 361 -16.03 -8.89 38.01
CA VAL A 361 -15.55 -10.28 38.07
C VAL A 361 -16.61 -11.09 38.82
N LEU A 362 -17.15 -12.12 38.17
CA LEU A 362 -18.17 -13.01 38.72
C LEU A 362 -17.58 -14.19 39.46
N ASN A 363 -16.53 -14.78 38.88
CA ASN A 363 -15.90 -15.98 39.40
C ASN A 363 -14.43 -16.04 38.97
N LYS A 364 -13.65 -16.79 39.74
CA LYS A 364 -12.23 -17.09 39.50
C LYS A 364 -12.08 -18.61 39.52
N ILE A 365 -11.50 -19.17 38.46
CA ILE A 365 -11.20 -20.59 38.33
C ILE A 365 -9.69 -20.74 38.24
N GLU A 366 -9.11 -21.52 39.15
CA GLU A 366 -7.68 -21.81 39.18
C GLU A 366 -7.48 -23.22 38.58
N ASN A 367 -6.85 -23.30 37.40
CA ASN A 367 -6.79 -24.54 36.63
C ASN A 367 -5.42 -25.24 36.64
N ASN A 368 -4.45 -24.70 37.38
CA ASN A 368 -3.14 -25.21 37.83
C ASN A 368 -2.41 -24.02 38.49
N GLU A 369 -1.25 -24.21 39.15
CA GLU A 369 -0.54 -23.13 39.87
C GLU A 369 -0.18 -21.90 39.00
N ASP A 370 -0.13 -22.02 37.66
CA ASP A 370 0.31 -20.95 36.76
C ASP A 370 -0.83 -20.16 36.06
N CYS A 371 -2.02 -20.77 35.89
CA CYS A 371 -3.09 -20.17 35.06
C CYS A 371 -4.38 -19.92 35.83
N ILE A 372 -4.78 -18.65 35.90
CA ILE A 372 -6.01 -18.20 36.55
C ILE A 372 -7.00 -17.68 35.50
N LYS A 373 -8.23 -18.21 35.50
CA LYS A 373 -9.32 -17.72 34.64
C LYS A 373 -10.31 -16.87 35.43
N TYR A 374 -10.55 -15.65 34.94
CA TYR A 374 -11.55 -14.73 35.48
C TYR A 374 -12.76 -14.68 34.55
N ILE A 375 -13.95 -14.90 35.10
CA ILE A 375 -15.20 -14.72 34.37
C ILE A 375 -15.69 -13.30 34.64
N VAL A 376 -15.68 -12.47 33.60
CA VAL A 376 -16.01 -11.04 33.64
C VAL A 376 -17.33 -10.79 32.91
N CYS A 377 -18.19 -9.94 33.47
CA CYS A 377 -19.41 -9.51 32.79
C CYS A 377 -19.66 -8.01 33.00
N LYS A 378 -20.56 -7.44 32.20
CA LYS A 378 -20.97 -6.04 32.37
C LYS A 378 -22.00 -5.93 33.48
N HIS A 379 -21.91 -4.87 34.31
CA HIS A 379 -22.90 -4.58 35.32
C HIS A 379 -24.31 -4.47 34.69
N GLY A 380 -25.30 -5.10 35.32
CA GLY A 380 -26.67 -5.16 34.81
C GLY A 380 -26.89 -6.05 33.58
N ARG A 381 -25.87 -6.76 33.08
CA ARG A 381 -25.97 -7.69 31.94
C ARG A 381 -25.18 -8.98 32.18
N PRO A 382 -25.67 -9.89 33.04
CA PRO A 382 -24.96 -11.13 33.39
C PRO A 382 -24.84 -12.13 32.22
N ASP A 383 -25.70 -12.04 31.21
CA ASP A 383 -25.74 -13.00 30.10
C ASP A 383 -24.55 -12.86 29.13
N PHE A 384 -23.84 -11.73 29.20
CA PHE A 384 -22.65 -11.47 28.37
C PHE A 384 -21.39 -11.70 29.20
N LEU A 385 -20.79 -12.86 28.99
CA LEU A 385 -19.62 -13.32 29.72
C LEU A 385 -18.37 -13.28 28.83
N TRP A 386 -17.29 -12.79 29.40
CA TRP A 386 -15.95 -12.87 28.84
C TRP A 386 -15.03 -13.58 29.83
N ILE A 387 -14.18 -14.46 29.31
CA ILE A 387 -13.12 -15.10 30.07
C ILE A 387 -11.83 -14.34 29.82
N VAL A 388 -11.14 -13.98 30.90
CA VAL A 388 -9.77 -13.45 30.90
C VAL A 388 -8.87 -14.49 31.55
N GLU A 389 -7.90 -14.99 30.81
CA GLU A 389 -6.89 -15.93 31.29
C GLU A 389 -5.64 -15.15 31.67
N PHE A 390 -5.09 -15.42 32.85
CA PHE A 390 -3.87 -14.80 33.35
C PHE A 390 -2.84 -15.88 33.64
N HIS A 391 -1.73 -15.83 32.90
CA HIS A 391 -0.55 -16.67 33.08
C HIS A 391 0.45 -15.92 33.95
N GLN A 392 0.69 -16.42 35.16
CA GLN A 392 1.39 -15.67 36.20
C GLN A 392 2.89 -15.60 35.96
N GLU A 393 3.52 -16.69 35.51
CA GLU A 393 4.96 -16.71 35.25
C GLU A 393 5.35 -15.76 34.11
N GLU A 394 4.59 -15.79 33.02
CA GLU A 394 4.86 -14.98 31.82
C GLU A 394 4.26 -13.57 31.93
N MET A 395 3.44 -13.31 32.94
CA MET A 395 2.67 -12.08 33.12
C MET A 395 1.81 -11.74 31.89
N ILE A 396 1.21 -12.76 31.26
CA ILE A 396 0.39 -12.62 30.04
C ILE A 396 -1.09 -12.69 30.38
N PHE A 397 -1.86 -11.78 29.77
CA PHE A 397 -3.32 -11.79 29.83
C PHE A 397 -3.88 -12.06 28.44
N MET A 398 -4.80 -13.00 28.36
CA MET A 398 -5.58 -13.29 27.17
C MET A 398 -7.06 -13.06 27.44
N CYS A 399 -7.79 -12.60 26.44
CA CYS A 399 -9.23 -12.40 26.59
C CYS A 399 -9.99 -13.01 25.43
N THR A 400 -11.09 -13.68 25.75
CA THR A 400 -12.05 -14.20 24.74
C THR A 400 -12.63 -13.13 23.81
N CYS A 401 -12.53 -11.83 24.14
CA CYS A 401 -12.90 -10.75 23.21
C CYS A 401 -11.85 -10.50 22.12
N LEU A 402 -10.67 -11.09 22.25
CA LEU A 402 -9.54 -11.07 21.32
C LEU A 402 -8.96 -9.68 21.02
N ARG A 403 -9.34 -8.64 21.77
CA ARG A 403 -8.92 -7.27 21.45
C ARG A 403 -7.42 -7.06 21.60
N MET A 404 -6.80 -7.62 22.64
CA MET A 404 -5.37 -7.46 22.89
C MET A 404 -4.57 -8.16 21.79
N GLU A 405 -5.01 -9.36 21.43
CA GLU A 405 -4.48 -10.20 20.38
C GLU A 405 -4.66 -9.52 19.01
N SER A 406 -5.81 -8.86 18.82
CA SER A 406 -6.23 -8.27 17.54
C SER A 406 -5.62 -6.90 17.24
N PHE A 407 -5.61 -6.03 18.25
CA PHE A 407 -5.21 -4.62 18.11
C PHE A 407 -3.93 -4.30 18.87
N GLY A 408 -3.48 -5.17 19.77
CA GLY A 408 -2.32 -4.88 20.63
C GLY A 408 -2.58 -3.89 21.75
N ILE A 409 -3.85 -3.68 22.09
CA ILE A 409 -4.30 -2.73 23.13
C ILE A 409 -5.28 -3.47 24.05
N PRO A 410 -5.13 -3.36 25.39
CA PRO A 410 -5.98 -4.07 26.32
C PRO A 410 -7.47 -3.72 26.15
N CYS A 411 -8.35 -4.69 26.42
CA CYS A 411 -9.79 -4.45 26.52
C CYS A 411 -10.19 -4.03 27.93
N GLU A 412 -11.42 -3.52 28.06
CA GLU A 412 -12.03 -3.21 29.35
C GLU A 412 -12.10 -4.43 30.29
N HIS A 413 -12.13 -5.66 29.75
CA HIS A 413 -12.15 -6.89 30.55
C HIS A 413 -10.80 -7.17 31.22
N ILE A 414 -9.70 -7.06 30.46
CA ILE A 414 -8.34 -7.21 30.99
C ILE A 414 -8.09 -6.11 32.02
N VAL A 415 -8.43 -4.86 31.70
CA VAL A 415 -8.30 -3.73 32.64
C VAL A 415 -9.07 -4.01 33.93
N LYS A 416 -10.29 -4.56 33.87
CA LYS A 416 -11.04 -4.90 35.08
C LYS A 416 -10.34 -5.95 35.94
N VAL A 417 -9.68 -6.93 35.33
CA VAL A 417 -8.89 -7.95 36.06
C VAL A 417 -7.63 -7.33 36.66
N LEU A 418 -6.95 -6.41 35.97
CA LEU A 418 -5.82 -5.66 36.55
C LEU A 418 -6.24 -4.93 37.83
N VAL A 419 -7.38 -4.21 37.77
CA VAL A 419 -7.95 -3.50 38.92
C VAL A 419 -8.33 -4.46 40.06
N ASP A 420 -8.90 -5.62 39.75
CA ASP A 420 -9.25 -6.65 40.73
C ASP A 420 -8.03 -7.28 41.42
N LYS A 421 -6.89 -7.30 40.70
CA LYS A 421 -5.58 -7.75 41.19
C LYS A 421 -4.77 -6.65 41.88
N ASP A 422 -5.28 -5.43 41.97
CA ASP A 422 -4.54 -4.25 42.45
C ASP A 422 -3.25 -3.97 41.64
N ILE A 423 -3.23 -4.37 40.36
CA ILE A 423 -2.12 -4.06 39.45
C ILE A 423 -2.31 -2.63 38.95
N CYS A 424 -1.40 -1.75 39.37
CA CYS A 424 -1.48 -0.32 39.11
C CYS A 424 -0.69 0.14 37.87
N GLU A 425 0.06 -0.76 37.24
CA GLU A 425 0.89 -0.47 36.06
C GLU A 425 0.45 -1.31 34.86
N ILE A 426 0.51 -0.74 33.66
CA ILE A 426 0.30 -1.51 32.44
C ILE A 426 1.57 -2.30 32.15
N LEU A 427 1.44 -3.62 32.24
CA LEU A 427 2.54 -4.54 32.00
C LEU A 427 3.01 -4.46 30.54
N ARG A 428 4.32 -4.68 30.32
CA ARG A 428 4.89 -4.65 28.97
C ARG A 428 4.25 -5.68 28.03
N SER A 429 3.84 -6.84 28.54
CA SER A 429 3.10 -7.87 27.80
C SER A 429 1.77 -7.37 27.22
N LEU A 430 1.21 -6.30 27.79
CA LEU A 430 -0.03 -5.66 27.40
C LEU A 430 0.15 -4.43 26.49
N VAL A 431 1.39 -4.18 26.04
CA VAL A 431 1.73 -3.07 25.14
C VAL A 431 2.53 -3.62 23.99
N LEU A 432 1.97 -3.64 22.78
CA LEU A 432 2.79 -3.92 21.60
C LEU A 432 3.77 -2.78 21.37
N ASP A 433 5.04 -3.12 21.10
CA ASP A 433 6.12 -2.15 20.85
C ASP A 433 5.75 -1.11 19.79
N ARG A 434 4.94 -1.49 18.80
CA ARG A 434 4.48 -0.60 17.73
C ARG A 434 3.65 0.60 18.21
N TRP A 435 3.03 0.53 19.38
CA TRP A 435 2.21 1.59 19.94
C TRP A 435 2.97 2.45 20.94
N ASN A 436 4.19 2.02 21.29
CA ASN A 436 5.04 2.73 22.20
C ASN A 436 5.51 4.04 21.56
N LYS A 437 5.40 5.15 22.30
CA LYS A 437 5.85 6.47 21.82
C LYS A 437 7.35 6.55 21.51
N ASN A 438 8.15 5.64 22.07
CA ASN A 438 9.58 5.59 21.85
C ASN A 438 10.00 4.53 20.80
N VAL A 439 9.06 3.93 20.05
CA VAL A 439 9.38 2.83 19.11
C VAL A 439 10.48 3.18 18.10
N LYS A 440 10.53 4.44 17.65
CA LYS A 440 11.56 4.92 16.70
C LYS A 440 12.91 5.24 17.37
N SER A 441 13.02 5.28 18.70
CA SER A 441 14.31 5.54 19.37
C SER A 441 15.32 4.42 19.12
N ALA A 442 14.83 3.19 18.90
CA ALA A 442 15.65 2.03 18.52
C ALA A 442 16.33 2.19 17.14
N LEU A 443 15.84 3.10 16.29
CA LEU A 443 16.47 3.42 15.00
C LEU A 443 17.68 4.35 15.11
N ASN A 444 17.97 4.88 16.31
CA ASN A 444 19.14 5.73 16.56
C ASN A 444 20.46 4.95 16.69
N ASP A 445 20.46 3.64 16.43
CA ASP A 445 21.66 2.81 16.49
C ASP A 445 22.74 3.31 15.49
N PRO A 446 24.00 3.54 15.90
CA PRO A 446 25.03 4.23 15.10
C PRO A 446 25.54 3.49 13.87
N SER A 447 24.92 2.38 13.46
CA SER A 447 25.33 1.64 12.27
C SER A 447 25.28 2.58 11.04
N GLY A 448 26.42 2.79 10.39
CA GLY A 448 26.61 3.85 9.40
C GLY A 448 25.67 3.80 8.19
N PHE A 449 24.98 2.68 7.97
CA PHE A 449 24.06 2.49 6.84
C PHE A 449 22.70 3.17 7.02
N THR A 450 22.22 3.37 8.26
CA THR A 450 20.94 4.04 8.56
C THR A 450 21.07 5.54 8.78
N ARG A 451 22.28 6.02 9.09
CA ARG A 451 22.56 7.43 9.40
C ARG A 451 22.12 8.39 8.29
N ASN A 452 22.40 8.09 7.03
CA ASN A 452 22.14 9.02 5.92
C ASN A 452 20.64 9.26 5.70
N ALA A 453 19.82 8.20 5.67
CA ALA A 453 18.37 8.31 5.52
C ALA A 453 17.75 9.09 6.69
N VAL A 454 18.19 8.82 7.92
CA VAL A 454 17.74 9.52 9.13
C VAL A 454 18.12 11.01 9.09
N VAL A 455 19.35 11.34 8.68
CA VAL A 455 19.80 12.73 8.53
C VAL A 455 18.96 13.46 7.46
N ILE A 456 18.69 12.84 6.31
CA ILE A 456 17.84 13.41 5.25
C ILE A 456 16.43 13.68 5.78
N SER A 457 15.86 12.75 6.55
CA SER A 457 14.54 12.92 7.16
C SER A 457 14.50 14.09 8.16
N ARG A 458 15.50 14.17 9.05
CA ARG A 458 15.65 15.27 10.04
C ARG A 458 15.82 16.61 9.33
N GLN A 459 16.67 16.67 8.31
CA GLN A 459 16.87 17.89 7.51
C GLN A 459 15.58 18.33 6.82
N SER A 460 14.84 17.40 6.22
CA SER A 460 13.57 17.69 5.55
C SER A 460 12.54 18.26 6.51
N THR A 461 12.49 17.72 7.73
CA THR A 461 11.61 18.19 8.81
C THR A 461 11.98 19.60 9.27
N LEU A 462 13.26 19.86 9.54
CA LEU A 462 13.75 21.19 9.94
C LEU A 462 13.51 22.25 8.85
N MET A 463 13.63 21.87 7.58
CA MET A 463 13.32 22.75 6.46
C MET A 463 11.84 23.16 6.45
N GLU A 464 10.93 22.23 6.77
CA GLU A 464 9.51 22.54 6.82
C GLU A 464 9.14 23.47 7.99
N PHE A 465 9.71 23.24 9.18
CA PHE A 465 9.57 24.21 10.29
C PHE A 465 10.14 25.58 9.94
N SER A 466 11.31 25.60 9.30
CA SER A 466 11.95 26.86 8.88
C SER A 466 11.05 27.65 7.92
N LYS A 467 10.36 26.98 7.00
CA LYS A 467 9.37 27.64 6.11
C LYS A 467 8.20 28.23 6.89
N GLN A 468 7.62 27.47 7.83
CA GLN A 468 6.50 27.95 8.64
C GLN A 468 6.91 29.13 9.52
N LEU A 469 8.07 29.03 10.17
CA LEU A 469 8.66 30.09 10.98
C LEU A 469 8.91 31.34 10.12
N ALA A 470 9.52 31.19 8.94
CA ALA A 470 9.76 32.31 8.04
C ALA A 470 8.45 33.01 7.61
N ALA A 471 7.40 32.24 7.30
CA ALA A 471 6.10 32.79 6.92
C ALA A 471 5.43 33.61 8.03
N VAL A 472 5.68 33.29 9.31
CA VAL A 472 5.15 34.03 10.46
C VAL A 472 6.07 35.18 10.86
N ALA A 473 7.38 34.95 10.91
CA ALA A 473 8.38 35.92 11.34
C ALA A 473 8.51 37.10 10.37
N ALA A 474 8.42 36.85 9.06
CA ALA A 474 8.56 37.89 8.03
C ALA A 474 7.43 38.94 8.04
N LYS A 475 6.31 38.69 8.74
CA LYS A 475 5.16 39.61 8.81
C LYS A 475 5.39 40.81 9.74
N VAL A 476 6.32 40.69 10.68
CA VAL A 476 6.58 41.70 11.72
C VAL A 476 8.08 41.97 11.77
N PRO A 477 8.56 43.20 11.53
CA PRO A 477 9.99 43.52 11.46
C PRO A 477 10.78 43.02 12.68
N GLU A 478 10.26 43.24 13.88
CA GLU A 478 10.93 42.84 15.14
C GLU A 478 11.04 41.31 15.26
N ARG A 479 9.99 40.58 14.85
CA ARG A 479 10.03 39.11 14.85
C ARG A 479 11.01 38.58 13.81
N TYR A 480 11.12 39.23 12.66
CA TYR A 480 12.09 38.89 11.63
C TYR A 480 13.52 39.04 12.16
N GLU A 481 13.84 40.18 12.78
CA GLU A 481 15.19 40.43 13.33
C GLU A 481 15.54 39.44 14.44
N GLU A 482 14.64 39.23 15.41
CA GLU A 482 14.83 38.26 16.49
C GLU A 482 15.06 36.84 15.94
N THR A 483 14.24 36.43 14.96
CA THR A 483 14.33 35.10 14.35
C THR A 483 15.62 34.93 13.57
N ARG A 484 16.00 35.93 12.77
CA ARG A 484 17.26 35.94 12.01
C ARG A 484 18.45 35.75 12.95
N ASP A 485 18.50 36.50 14.04
CA ASP A 485 19.63 36.49 14.96
C ASP A 485 19.74 35.15 15.70
N LYS A 486 18.60 34.57 16.13
CA LYS A 486 18.58 33.22 16.71
C LYS A 486 19.06 32.15 15.72
N ILE A 487 18.59 32.18 14.47
CA ILE A 487 19.00 31.21 13.44
C ILE A 487 20.50 31.34 13.15
N MET A 488 20.99 32.57 12.95
CA MET A 488 22.41 32.83 12.69
C MET A 488 23.29 32.44 13.88
N GLY A 489 22.84 32.69 15.11
CA GLY A 489 23.51 32.25 16.33
C GLY A 489 23.62 30.73 16.41
N LEU A 490 22.52 30.01 16.20
CA LEU A 490 22.51 28.54 16.18
C LEU A 490 23.41 27.96 15.08
N TYR A 491 23.33 28.51 13.86
CA TYR A 491 24.18 28.08 12.75
C TYR A 491 25.67 28.27 13.07
N SER A 492 26.04 29.42 13.62
CA SER A 492 27.43 29.71 14.00
C SER A 492 27.92 28.78 15.10
N TYR A 493 27.06 28.50 16.10
CA TYR A 493 27.37 27.56 17.18
C TYR A 493 27.61 26.13 16.67
N TYR A 494 26.71 25.59 15.83
CA TYR A 494 26.87 24.25 15.28
C TYR A 494 28.07 24.14 14.33
N LYS A 495 28.28 25.14 13.47
CA LYS A 495 29.44 25.18 12.57
C LYS A 495 30.75 25.17 13.36
N ALA A 496 30.84 25.95 14.44
CA ALA A 496 32.03 25.97 15.29
C ALA A 496 32.26 24.64 16.02
N ALA A 497 31.19 23.95 16.46
CA ALA A 497 31.30 22.64 17.09
C ALA A 497 31.79 21.53 16.13
N ASP A 498 31.34 21.57 14.87
CA ASP A 498 31.75 20.64 13.82
C ASP A 498 33.19 20.92 13.31
N GLU A 499 33.63 22.18 13.32
CA GLU A 499 35.00 22.58 12.97
C GLU A 499 35.99 22.28 14.11
N GLY A 500 35.57 22.41 15.38
CA GLY A 500 36.40 22.14 16.56
C GLY A 500 36.64 20.66 16.87
N THR A 501 35.92 19.74 16.22
CA THR A 501 36.11 18.28 16.35
C THR A 501 37.11 17.69 15.33
N ASN A 502 37.67 18.53 14.45
CA ASN A 502 38.69 18.17 13.44
C ASN A 502 40.07 18.80 13.74
N GLN A 503 40.51 18.85 15.00
CA GLN A 503 41.93 18.99 15.31
C GLN A 503 42.51 17.62 15.70
N PRO A 504 43.69 17.25 15.16
CA PRO A 504 44.22 15.89 15.20
C PRO A 504 44.54 15.38 16.61
#